data_AF-A0A2A3T593-F1
#
_entry.id   AF-A0A2A3T593-F1
#
_cell.length_a   1.000
_cell.length_b   1.000
_cell.length_c   1.000
_cell.angle_alpha   90.00
_cell.angle_beta   90.00
_cell.angle_gamma   90.00
#
_symmetry.space_group_name_H-M   'P 1'
#
loop_
_entity.id
_entity.type
_entity.pdbx_description
1 polymer ?
#
loop_
_entity_poly.entity_id
_entity_poly.type
_entity_poly.pdbx_seq_one_letter_code
_entity_poly.pdbx_strand_id
1 'polypeptide(L)'
;MSSLTPKKIGNMRYQIDADSSKGMKVPVTIFADEKLLAKMMTDRTIQQALNVSTLPGIQQHAIVLPDGHEGYGFPVGGIAAMDAEEGMISPGGVGYDINCGVRLIRTNLTEDDVRPKLKDLVLDLFKSIPSGVGSKGAIRLNHSELDEVLVRGVNWTIDRGYGTSDDADVCEESGQMANADPNKVSDRARKRGLPQLGSLGSGNHFVEVQKVAEIHDEEAAK
;
A
#
# COMPACT_ATOMS: atom_id res chain seq x y z
N MET A 1 10.04 5.11 35.77
CA MET A 1 10.25 4.64 34.39
C MET A 1 8.89 4.37 33.79
N SER A 2 8.60 4.90 32.60
CA SER A 2 7.34 4.53 31.93
C SER A 2 7.39 3.04 31.56
N SER A 3 6.27 2.35 31.74
CA SER A 3 6.13 0.98 31.24
C SER A 3 6.01 1.04 29.71
N LEU A 4 6.84 0.27 28.99
CA LEU A 4 6.69 0.08 27.54
C LEU A 4 5.54 -0.87 27.20
N THR A 5 4.76 -1.31 28.19
CA THR A 5 3.57 -2.12 28.00
C THR A 5 2.42 -1.23 27.52
N PRO A 6 1.76 -1.59 26.40
CA PRO A 6 0.55 -0.91 25.94
C PRO A 6 -0.55 -0.88 27.01
N LYS A 7 -1.11 0.29 27.28
CA LYS A 7 -2.25 0.50 28.19
C LYS A 7 -3.52 0.68 27.38
N LYS A 8 -4.62 0.03 27.77
CA LYS A 8 -5.92 0.21 27.11
C LYS A 8 -6.47 1.59 27.42
N ILE A 9 -6.79 2.38 26.38
CA ILE A 9 -7.30 3.77 26.50
C ILE A 9 -8.63 3.98 25.77
N GLY A 10 -9.25 2.92 25.27
CA GLY A 10 -10.54 2.98 24.58
C GLY A 10 -10.94 1.64 23.97
N ASN A 11 -12.07 1.64 23.27
CA ASN A 11 -12.47 0.48 22.49
C ASN A 11 -11.43 0.22 21.40
N MET A 12 -10.91 -1.01 21.36
CA MET A 12 -9.87 -1.46 20.42
C MET A 12 -8.66 -0.51 20.32
N ARG A 13 -8.33 0.23 21.39
CA ARG A 13 -7.29 1.26 21.38
C ARG A 13 -6.39 1.17 22.59
N TYR A 14 -5.09 1.09 22.35
CA TYR A 14 -4.03 1.03 23.34
C TYR A 14 -3.01 2.14 23.10
N GLN A 15 -2.28 2.52 24.15
CA GLN A 15 -1.24 3.55 24.08
C GLN A 15 -0.02 3.17 24.91
N ILE A 16 1.16 3.49 24.39
CA ILE A 16 2.41 3.60 25.16
C ILE A 16 2.74 5.08 25.24
N ASP A 17 2.79 5.61 26.46
CA ASP A 17 3.10 7.03 26.69
C ASP A 17 4.52 7.37 26.24
N ALA A 18 4.74 8.60 25.78
CA ALA A 18 6.06 9.06 25.39
C ALA A 18 7.04 9.02 26.58
N ASP A 19 8.20 8.40 26.38
CA ASP A 19 9.30 8.39 27.34
C ASP A 19 10.52 9.11 26.77
N SER A 20 10.72 10.37 27.18
CA SER A 20 11.84 11.19 26.72
C SER A 20 13.20 10.60 27.12
N SER A 21 13.28 9.79 28.18
CA SER A 21 14.52 9.09 28.56
C SER A 21 14.94 8.02 27.55
N LYS A 22 14.02 7.60 26.68
CA LYS A 22 14.25 6.67 25.56
C LYS A 22 14.27 7.38 24.21
N GLY A 23 14.27 8.71 24.20
CA GLY A 23 14.26 9.52 23.00
C GLY A 23 12.91 9.59 22.28
N MET A 24 11.83 9.07 22.88
CA MET A 24 10.50 9.19 22.28
C MET A 24 10.07 10.66 22.28
N LYS A 25 9.66 11.15 21.12
CA LYS A 25 9.12 12.50 20.92
C LYS A 25 7.61 12.53 21.03
N VAL A 26 6.96 11.43 20.69
CA VAL A 26 5.50 11.25 20.72
C VAL A 26 5.11 9.90 21.33
N PRO A 27 3.89 9.74 21.85
CA PRO A 27 3.38 8.43 22.26
C PRO A 27 3.15 7.50 21.06
N VAL A 28 3.02 6.20 21.35
CA VAL A 28 2.58 5.18 20.37
C VAL A 28 1.12 4.84 20.60
N THR A 29 0.29 4.89 19.56
CA THR A 29 -1.12 4.46 19.58
C THR A 29 -1.28 3.18 18.77
N ILE A 30 -1.99 2.20 19.32
CA ILE A 30 -2.20 0.90 18.69
C ILE A 30 -3.70 0.65 18.60
N PHE A 31 -4.19 0.37 17.41
CA PHE A 31 -5.57 -0.08 17.19
C PHE A 31 -5.58 -1.59 17.05
N ALA A 32 -6.21 -2.30 17.98
CA ALA A 32 -6.23 -3.76 18.01
C ALA A 32 -7.29 -4.27 18.99
N ASP A 33 -7.80 -5.49 18.78
CA ASP A 33 -8.39 -6.25 19.88
C ASP A 33 -7.29 -6.93 20.72
N GLU A 34 -7.68 -7.66 21.76
CA GLU A 34 -6.72 -8.31 22.66
C GLU A 34 -5.91 -9.42 21.98
N LYS A 35 -6.47 -10.09 20.96
CA LYS A 35 -5.78 -11.17 20.23
C LYS A 35 -4.74 -10.60 19.28
N LEU A 36 -5.10 -9.55 18.55
CA LEU A 36 -4.21 -8.84 17.63
C LEU A 36 -3.07 -8.18 18.40
N LEU A 37 -3.37 -7.51 19.52
CA LEU A 37 -2.33 -6.95 20.38
C LEU A 37 -1.37 -8.03 20.88
N ALA A 38 -1.90 -9.16 21.38
CA ALA A 38 -1.07 -10.27 21.82
C ALA A 38 -0.15 -10.78 20.70
N LYS A 39 -0.64 -10.80 19.45
CA LYS A 39 0.16 -11.18 18.28
C LYS A 39 1.28 -10.19 17.97
N MET A 40 0.99 -8.88 17.99
CA MET A 40 1.99 -7.81 17.82
C MET A 40 3.07 -7.83 18.91
N MET A 41 2.77 -8.39 20.08
CA MET A 41 3.73 -8.56 21.16
C MET A 41 4.65 -9.79 20.98
N THR A 42 4.41 -10.64 19.96
CA THR A 42 5.25 -11.83 19.68
C THR A 42 6.44 -11.56 18.76
N ASP A 43 6.49 -10.40 18.12
CA ASP A 43 7.57 -9.98 17.21
C ASP A 43 8.08 -8.57 17.57
N ARG A 44 8.81 -7.90 16.66
CA ARG A 44 9.35 -6.56 16.91
C ARG A 44 8.40 -5.40 16.54
N THR A 45 7.11 -5.65 16.25
CA THR A 45 6.15 -4.60 15.86
C THR A 45 6.13 -3.42 16.83
N ILE A 46 5.94 -3.71 18.13
CA ILE A 46 5.88 -2.67 19.16
C ILE A 46 7.23 -1.95 19.28
N GLN A 47 8.34 -2.68 19.20
CA GLN A 47 9.67 -2.07 19.25
C GLN A 47 9.92 -1.14 18.05
N GLN A 48 9.46 -1.52 16.86
CA GLN A 48 9.57 -0.68 15.67
C GLN A 48 8.73 0.59 15.81
N ALA A 49 7.49 0.50 16.31
CA ALA A 49 6.67 1.68 16.59
C ALA A 49 7.30 2.61 17.63
N LEU A 50 7.91 2.05 18.68
CA LEU A 50 8.69 2.82 19.64
C LEU A 50 9.87 3.54 18.98
N ASN A 51 10.61 2.88 18.09
CA ASN A 51 11.71 3.51 17.36
C ASN A 51 11.21 4.65 16.46
N VAL A 52 10.09 4.45 15.76
CA VAL A 52 9.45 5.47 14.91
C VAL A 52 9.05 6.70 15.74
N SER A 53 8.57 6.50 16.96
CA SER A 53 8.20 7.60 17.87
C SER A 53 9.39 8.50 18.29
N THR A 54 10.63 8.09 18.02
CA THR A 54 11.84 8.88 18.31
C THR A 54 12.25 9.81 17.17
N LEU A 55 11.65 9.67 15.99
CA LEU A 55 12.12 10.35 14.78
C LEU A 55 11.86 11.87 14.83
N PRO A 56 12.88 12.71 14.56
CA PRO A 56 12.73 14.15 14.40
C PRO A 56 11.55 14.55 13.50
N GLY A 57 10.78 15.55 13.96
CA GLY A 57 9.62 16.10 13.26
C GLY A 57 8.36 15.21 13.26
N ILE A 58 8.37 14.03 13.89
CA ILE A 58 7.15 13.22 14.02
C ILE A 58 6.05 13.97 14.78
N GLN A 59 4.84 13.90 14.27
CA GLN A 59 3.69 14.63 14.77
C GLN A 59 2.75 13.72 15.56
N GLN A 60 2.31 14.22 16.72
CA GLN A 60 1.25 13.66 17.58
C GLN A 60 1.46 12.23 18.10
N HIS A 61 1.53 11.23 17.23
CA HIS A 61 1.62 9.80 17.55
C HIS A 61 2.39 9.03 16.47
N ALA A 62 3.09 7.97 16.90
CA ALA A 62 3.38 6.84 16.02
C ALA A 62 2.22 5.84 16.13
N ILE A 63 1.65 5.40 15.01
CA ILE A 63 0.41 4.59 15.01
C ILE A 63 0.70 3.20 14.46
N VAL A 64 0.06 2.17 15.05
CA VAL A 64 0.01 0.79 14.54
C VAL A 64 -1.45 0.42 14.31
N LEU A 65 -1.77 0.04 13.07
CA LEU A 65 -3.08 -0.45 12.64
C LEU A 65 -3.31 -1.92 13.06
N PRO A 66 -4.56 -2.43 13.02
CA PRO A 66 -4.89 -3.76 13.55
C PRO A 66 -4.17 -4.95 12.88
N ASP A 67 -3.74 -4.79 11.64
CA ASP A 67 -2.97 -5.77 10.86
C ASP A 67 -1.45 -5.60 11.02
N GLY A 68 -1.03 -4.73 11.95
CA GLY A 68 0.36 -4.39 12.17
C GLY A 68 1.23 -5.59 12.53
N HIS A 69 2.39 -5.69 11.89
CA HIS A 69 3.38 -6.74 12.11
C HIS A 69 4.79 -6.25 11.79
N GLU A 70 5.81 -7.04 12.16
CA GLU A 70 7.20 -6.67 11.96
C GLU A 70 7.54 -6.38 10.49
N GLY A 71 8.07 -5.18 10.24
CA GLY A 71 8.52 -4.71 8.93
C GLY A 71 10.02 -4.38 8.86
N TYR A 72 10.40 -3.45 7.98
CA TYR A 72 11.79 -2.99 7.83
C TYR A 72 11.98 -1.58 8.44
N GLY A 73 12.35 -1.54 9.71
CA GLY A 73 12.52 -0.30 10.47
C GLY A 73 11.20 0.22 11.04
N PHE A 74 10.19 0.38 10.19
CA PHE A 74 8.80 0.63 10.56
C PHE A 74 8.02 -0.70 10.60
N PRO A 75 6.98 -0.83 11.44
CA PRO A 75 6.05 -1.94 11.31
C PRO A 75 5.24 -1.80 10.03
N VAL A 76 4.90 -2.91 9.38
CA VAL A 76 3.81 -2.93 8.39
C VAL A 76 2.52 -2.55 9.12
N GLY A 77 1.62 -1.83 8.47
CA GLY A 77 0.46 -1.22 9.14
C GLY A 77 0.83 -0.06 10.07
N GLY A 78 2.04 0.50 9.96
CA GLY A 78 2.46 1.68 10.69
C GLY A 78 2.06 2.98 10.00
N ILE A 79 1.71 4.01 10.78
CA ILE A 79 1.51 5.38 10.29
C ILE A 79 2.36 6.34 11.12
N ALA A 80 3.07 7.24 10.46
CA ALA A 80 3.76 8.37 11.08
C ALA A 80 3.63 9.60 10.18
N ALA A 81 3.01 10.66 10.71
CA ALA A 81 3.03 11.96 10.07
C ALA A 81 4.29 12.72 10.50
N MET A 82 4.98 13.31 9.53
CA MET A 82 6.19 14.10 9.74
C MET A 82 5.92 15.55 9.36
N ASP A 83 6.51 16.47 10.11
CA ASP A 83 6.57 17.87 9.71
C ASP A 83 7.29 17.99 8.35
N ALA A 84 6.77 18.82 7.45
CA ALA A 84 7.31 18.93 6.10
C ALA A 84 8.62 19.72 6.03
N GLU A 85 8.88 20.59 7.01
CA GLU A 85 10.06 21.45 7.06
C GLU A 85 11.15 20.86 7.96
N GLU A 86 10.77 20.38 9.14
CA GLU A 86 11.69 19.93 10.20
C GLU A 86 11.74 18.40 10.34
N GLY A 87 10.89 17.68 9.59
CA GLY A 87 10.81 16.23 9.63
C GLY A 87 11.76 15.53 8.67
N MET A 88 11.53 14.22 8.53
CA MET A 88 12.33 13.38 7.66
C MET A 88 11.46 12.45 6.84
N ILE A 89 11.97 12.07 5.66
CA ILE A 89 11.44 10.97 4.88
C ILE A 89 12.28 9.72 5.14
N SER A 90 11.63 8.60 5.45
CA SER A 90 12.28 7.30 5.59
C SER A 90 11.72 6.34 4.55
N PRO A 91 12.55 5.82 3.62
CA PRO A 91 12.10 4.79 2.68
C PRO A 91 11.55 3.54 3.38
N GLY A 92 12.06 3.20 4.57
CA GLY A 92 11.55 2.08 5.37
C GLY A 92 10.14 2.31 5.94
N GLY A 93 9.71 3.57 6.06
CA GLY A 93 8.33 3.92 6.43
C GLY A 93 7.34 3.91 5.27
N VAL A 94 7.83 3.92 4.03
CA VAL A 94 7.00 3.75 2.81
C VAL A 94 6.92 2.28 2.42
N GLY A 95 8.06 1.58 2.46
CA GLY A 95 8.18 0.19 2.05
C GLY A 95 8.96 0.01 0.75
N TYR A 96 9.38 -1.22 0.48
CA TYR A 96 10.16 -1.56 -0.72
C TYR A 96 9.32 -1.55 -1.99
N ASP A 97 8.06 -1.97 -1.89
CA ASP A 97 7.11 -1.99 -3.01
C ASP A 97 6.28 -0.71 -2.99
N ILE A 98 6.90 0.37 -3.48
CA ILE A 98 6.31 1.71 -3.47
C ILE A 98 5.04 1.70 -4.31
N ASN A 99 3.93 2.17 -3.72
CA ASN A 99 2.61 2.17 -4.33
C ASN A 99 2.05 0.76 -4.64
N CYS A 100 2.46 -0.28 -3.90
CA CYS A 100 1.67 -1.50 -3.81
C CYS A 100 0.26 -1.12 -3.32
N GLY A 101 -0.77 -1.50 -4.07
CA GLY A 101 -2.11 -0.98 -3.86
C GLY A 101 -3.18 -1.85 -4.46
N VAL A 102 -4.42 -1.40 -4.33
CA VAL A 102 -5.61 -2.14 -4.76
C VAL A 102 -6.41 -1.26 -5.72
N ARG A 103 -6.86 -1.86 -6.83
CA ARG A 103 -7.87 -1.28 -7.71
C ARG A 103 -9.07 -2.21 -7.75
N LEU A 104 -10.25 -1.66 -7.49
CA LEU A 104 -11.52 -2.38 -7.62
C LEU A 104 -12.22 -1.94 -8.91
N ILE A 105 -12.58 -2.90 -9.76
CA ILE A 105 -13.34 -2.66 -10.98
C ILE A 105 -14.72 -3.29 -10.81
N ARG A 106 -15.76 -2.45 -10.88
CA ARG A 106 -17.15 -2.94 -10.85
C ARG A 106 -17.62 -3.37 -12.24
N THR A 107 -18.57 -4.28 -12.27
CA THR A 107 -19.30 -4.63 -13.49
C THR A 107 -20.80 -4.49 -13.25
N ASN A 108 -21.60 -4.58 -14.31
CA ASN A 108 -23.05 -4.70 -14.20
C ASN A 108 -23.51 -6.17 -14.19
N LEU A 109 -22.57 -7.11 -14.13
CA LEU A 109 -22.86 -8.54 -14.12
C LEU A 109 -23.23 -9.01 -12.70
N THR A 110 -24.12 -9.98 -12.65
CA THR A 110 -24.50 -10.68 -11.43
C THR A 110 -23.69 -11.98 -11.28
N GLU A 111 -23.82 -12.65 -10.14
CA GLU A 111 -23.24 -13.99 -9.97
C GLU A 111 -23.75 -14.97 -11.02
N ASP A 112 -25.04 -14.92 -11.37
CA ASP A 112 -25.65 -15.85 -12.32
C ASP A 112 -25.09 -15.69 -13.74
N ASP A 113 -24.65 -14.48 -14.11
CA ASP A 113 -23.98 -14.21 -15.39
C ASP A 113 -22.55 -14.79 -15.43
N VAL A 114 -21.84 -14.70 -14.30
CA VAL A 114 -20.40 -15.00 -14.21
C VAL A 114 -20.14 -16.45 -13.82
N ARG A 115 -20.88 -16.99 -12.85
CA ARG A 115 -20.63 -18.31 -12.25
C ARG A 115 -20.56 -19.45 -13.28
N PRO A 116 -21.43 -19.52 -14.31
CA PRO A 116 -21.33 -20.57 -15.34
C PRO A 116 -20.05 -20.49 -16.19
N LYS A 117 -19.43 -19.32 -16.31
CA LYS A 117 -18.24 -19.06 -17.13
C LYS A 117 -16.98 -18.80 -16.30
N LEU A 118 -17.06 -18.89 -14.98
CA LEU A 118 -16.00 -18.46 -14.07
C LEU A 118 -14.66 -19.14 -14.37
N LYS A 119 -14.68 -20.44 -14.69
CA LYS A 119 -13.48 -21.19 -15.05
C LYS A 119 -12.79 -20.60 -16.28
N ASP A 120 -13.56 -20.38 -17.35
CA ASP A 120 -13.02 -19.86 -18.61
C ASP A 120 -12.53 -18.42 -18.43
N LEU A 121 -13.30 -17.60 -17.70
CA LEU A 121 -12.92 -16.24 -17.35
C LEU A 121 -11.59 -16.19 -16.58
N VAL A 122 -11.42 -17.01 -15.54
CA VAL A 122 -10.18 -17.04 -14.74
C VAL A 122 -9.00 -17.53 -15.59
N LEU A 123 -9.21 -18.52 -16.46
CA LEU A 123 -8.17 -18.99 -17.39
C LEU A 123 -7.77 -17.92 -18.38
N ASP A 124 -8.73 -17.15 -18.90
CA ASP A 124 -8.46 -16.06 -19.83
C ASP A 124 -7.77 -14.89 -19.15
N LEU A 125 -8.19 -14.51 -17.93
CA LEU A 125 -7.47 -13.53 -17.10
C LEU A 125 -6.02 -13.95 -16.85
N PHE A 126 -5.79 -15.22 -16.49
CA PHE A 126 -4.45 -15.74 -16.25
C PHE A 126 -3.56 -15.71 -17.50
N LYS A 127 -4.14 -15.99 -18.69
CA LYS A 127 -3.41 -15.88 -19.96
C LYS A 127 -3.13 -14.43 -20.35
N SER A 128 -4.06 -13.53 -20.09
CA SER A 128 -4.00 -12.13 -20.49
C SER A 128 -3.16 -11.26 -19.55
N ILE A 129 -2.98 -11.65 -18.29
CA ILE A 129 -2.27 -10.89 -17.27
C ILE A 129 -1.01 -11.65 -16.85
N PRO A 130 0.17 -11.29 -17.38
CA PRO A 130 1.42 -11.94 -17.00
C PRO A 130 1.66 -11.86 -15.49
N SER A 131 1.97 -12.98 -14.86
CA SER A 131 2.27 -13.08 -13.43
C SER A 131 3.48 -13.99 -13.18
N GLY A 132 4.05 -13.91 -11.98
CA GLY A 132 5.20 -14.72 -11.55
C GLY A 132 6.55 -13.99 -11.57
N VAL A 133 7.50 -14.50 -10.78
CA VAL A 133 8.85 -13.92 -10.64
C VAL A 133 9.58 -13.95 -11.99
N GLY A 134 10.00 -12.78 -12.48
CA GLY A 134 10.72 -12.65 -13.75
C GLY A 134 9.84 -12.73 -15.00
N SER A 135 8.51 -12.81 -14.83
CA SER A 135 7.58 -12.63 -15.93
C SER A 135 7.76 -11.23 -16.55
N LYS A 136 7.62 -11.16 -17.87
CA LYS A 136 7.70 -9.90 -18.61
C LYS A 136 6.28 -9.40 -18.88
N GLY A 137 6.10 -8.09 -18.77
CA GLY A 137 4.84 -7.44 -19.04
C GLY A 137 4.38 -7.62 -20.48
N ALA A 138 3.07 -7.45 -20.70
CA ALA A 138 2.47 -7.54 -22.02
C ALA A 138 2.93 -6.40 -22.95
N ILE A 139 3.40 -5.29 -22.38
CA ILE A 139 3.83 -4.08 -23.09
C ILE A 139 5.36 -4.05 -23.15
N ARG A 140 5.91 -3.76 -24.33
CA ARG A 140 7.34 -3.50 -24.51
C ARG A 140 7.58 -2.01 -24.61
N LEU A 141 8.28 -1.47 -23.62
CA LEU A 141 8.67 -0.07 -23.60
C LEU A 141 10.11 0.12 -24.03
N ASN A 142 10.39 1.28 -24.62
CA ASN A 142 11.73 1.85 -24.65
C ASN A 142 11.99 2.79 -23.45
N HIS A 143 13.22 3.29 -23.32
CA HIS A 143 13.61 4.13 -22.20
C HIS A 143 12.85 5.46 -22.10
N SER A 144 12.54 6.10 -23.23
CA SER A 144 11.78 7.36 -23.27
C SER A 144 10.33 7.13 -22.85
N GLU A 145 9.72 6.02 -23.28
CA GLU A 145 8.36 5.67 -22.88
C GLU A 145 8.28 5.36 -21.38
N LEU A 146 9.33 4.76 -20.80
CA LEU A 146 9.39 4.57 -19.36
C LEU A 146 9.43 5.90 -18.61
N ASP A 147 10.17 6.91 -19.12
CA ASP A 147 10.19 8.24 -18.51
C ASP A 147 8.80 8.90 -18.53
N GLU A 148 8.09 8.78 -19.65
CA GLU A 148 6.71 9.26 -19.75
C GLU A 148 5.79 8.54 -18.75
N VAL A 149 5.89 7.21 -18.61
CA VAL A 149 5.11 6.45 -17.63
C VAL A 149 5.39 6.92 -16.20
N LEU A 150 6.67 7.13 -15.85
CA LEU A 150 7.07 7.58 -14.52
C LEU A 150 6.52 8.98 -14.16
N VAL A 151 6.35 9.85 -15.16
CA VAL A 151 5.84 11.22 -14.94
C VAL A 151 4.31 11.31 -15.02
N ARG A 152 3.71 10.59 -15.97
CA ARG A 152 2.30 10.75 -16.34
C ARG A 152 1.38 9.69 -15.72
N GLY A 153 1.94 8.60 -15.19
CA GLY A 153 1.16 7.55 -14.53
C GLY A 153 0.03 7.00 -15.41
N VAL A 154 -1.19 6.94 -14.86
CA VAL A 154 -2.37 6.39 -15.55
C VAL A 154 -2.75 7.16 -16.82
N ASN A 155 -2.45 8.46 -16.90
CA ASN A 155 -2.75 9.25 -18.10
C ASN A 155 -1.95 8.75 -19.32
N TRP A 156 -0.73 8.23 -19.10
CA TRP A 156 0.01 7.59 -20.19
C TRP A 156 -0.66 6.31 -20.69
N THR A 157 -1.23 5.50 -19.79
CA THR A 157 -1.89 4.25 -20.18
C THR A 157 -3.18 4.53 -20.96
N ILE A 158 -3.95 5.54 -20.54
CA ILE A 158 -5.18 5.99 -21.22
C ILE A 158 -4.86 6.50 -22.64
N ASP A 159 -3.85 7.36 -22.80
CA ASP A 159 -3.42 7.87 -24.11
C ASP A 159 -2.99 6.75 -25.09
N ARG A 160 -2.56 5.61 -24.55
CA ARG A 160 -2.15 4.42 -25.31
C ARG A 160 -3.30 3.44 -25.55
N GLY A 161 -4.51 3.76 -25.10
CA GLY A 161 -5.72 2.94 -25.26
C GLY A 161 -5.90 1.86 -24.20
N TYR A 162 -5.16 1.91 -23.09
CA TYR A 162 -5.27 0.99 -21.95
C TYR A 162 -6.11 1.62 -20.84
N GLY A 163 -7.42 1.74 -21.08
CA GLY A 163 -8.38 2.32 -20.16
C GLY A 163 -9.33 3.29 -20.85
N THR A 164 -10.12 3.99 -20.03
CA THR A 164 -11.03 5.06 -20.46
C THR A 164 -10.62 6.41 -19.88
N SER A 165 -11.16 7.51 -20.39
CA SER A 165 -10.90 8.86 -19.85
C SER A 165 -11.24 8.97 -18.37
N ASP A 166 -12.25 8.22 -17.93
CA ASP A 166 -12.83 8.34 -16.59
C ASP A 166 -12.03 7.53 -15.55
N ASP A 167 -11.12 6.66 -16.00
CA ASP A 167 -10.32 5.81 -15.11
C ASP A 167 -9.40 6.63 -14.21
N ALA A 168 -8.94 7.81 -14.66
CA ALA A 168 -8.10 8.69 -13.86
C ALA A 168 -8.87 9.29 -12.68
N ASP A 169 -10.15 9.64 -12.86
CA ASP A 169 -10.97 10.32 -11.84
C ASP A 169 -11.25 9.44 -10.62
N VAL A 170 -11.16 8.12 -10.79
CA VAL A 170 -11.39 7.12 -9.74
C VAL A 170 -10.08 6.53 -9.19
N CYS A 171 -8.95 7.17 -9.47
CA CYS A 171 -7.66 6.86 -8.87
C CYS A 171 -7.29 7.88 -7.81
N GLU A 172 -6.69 7.42 -6.71
CA GLU A 172 -5.97 8.30 -5.79
C GLU A 172 -4.89 9.09 -6.57
N GLU A 173 -4.75 10.39 -6.26
CA GLU A 173 -3.90 11.34 -6.99
C GLU A 173 -4.17 11.40 -8.50
N SER A 174 -5.39 11.05 -8.94
CA SER A 174 -5.74 10.85 -10.34
C SER A 174 -4.77 9.92 -11.09
N GLY A 175 -4.14 8.99 -10.35
CA GLY A 175 -3.12 8.08 -10.85
C GLY A 175 -1.82 8.76 -11.31
N GLN A 176 -1.56 10.00 -10.88
CA GLN A 176 -0.36 10.77 -11.23
C GLN A 176 0.05 11.72 -10.09
N MET A 177 1.08 11.34 -9.33
CA MET A 177 1.68 12.24 -8.35
C MET A 177 2.53 13.33 -9.04
N ALA A 178 2.38 14.58 -8.58
CA ALA A 178 3.14 15.71 -9.08
C ALA A 178 4.65 15.58 -8.78
N ASN A 179 5.47 16.24 -9.60
CA ASN A 179 6.92 16.39 -9.41
C ASN A 179 7.74 15.08 -9.46
N ALA A 180 7.20 14.01 -10.04
CA ALA A 180 7.99 12.82 -10.35
C ALA A 180 9.15 13.18 -11.31
N ASP A 181 10.39 12.92 -10.89
CA ASP A 181 11.59 13.16 -11.70
C ASP A 181 12.26 11.82 -12.05
N PRO A 182 12.15 11.37 -13.32
CA PRO A 182 12.78 10.13 -13.76
C PRO A 182 14.30 10.11 -13.53
N ASN A 183 14.98 11.26 -13.51
CA ASN A 183 16.44 11.33 -13.30
C ASN A 183 16.86 10.92 -11.88
N LYS A 184 15.91 10.85 -10.93
CA LYS A 184 16.17 10.33 -9.57
C LYS A 184 16.04 8.81 -9.48
N VAL A 185 15.54 8.15 -10.54
CA VAL A 185 15.41 6.70 -10.61
C VAL A 185 16.69 6.10 -11.20
N SER A 186 17.39 5.30 -10.39
CA SER A 186 18.65 4.66 -10.80
C SER A 186 18.51 3.77 -12.04
N ASP A 187 19.59 3.66 -12.82
CA ASP A 187 19.67 2.74 -13.97
C ASP A 187 19.31 1.30 -13.61
N ARG A 188 19.68 0.85 -12.41
CA ARG A 188 19.36 -0.50 -11.93
C ARG A 188 17.84 -0.68 -11.75
N ALA A 189 17.17 0.29 -11.14
CA ALA A 189 15.72 0.24 -10.96
C ALA A 189 15.00 0.30 -12.32
N ARG A 190 15.45 1.18 -13.22
CA ARG A 190 14.94 1.30 -14.59
C ARG A 190 15.07 0.00 -15.36
N LYS A 191 16.26 -0.62 -15.38
CA LYS A 191 16.51 -1.91 -16.05
C LYS A 191 15.64 -3.04 -15.48
N ARG A 192 15.35 -3.00 -14.17
CA ARG A 192 14.47 -3.98 -13.52
C ARG A 192 13.01 -3.77 -13.90
N GLY A 193 12.50 -2.53 -13.86
CA GLY A 193 11.09 -2.22 -14.08
C GLY A 193 10.66 -2.17 -15.55
N LEU A 194 11.55 -1.76 -16.46
CA LEU A 194 11.26 -1.63 -17.89
C LEU A 194 10.58 -2.86 -18.52
N PRO A 195 11.05 -4.11 -18.29
CA PRO A 195 10.39 -5.28 -18.86
C PRO A 195 9.15 -5.76 -18.08
N GLN A 196 8.77 -5.11 -16.97
CA GLN A 196 7.75 -5.59 -16.03
C GLN A 196 6.42 -4.82 -16.11
N LEU A 197 6.34 -3.69 -16.83
CA LEU A 197 5.10 -2.92 -16.92
C LEU A 197 3.97 -3.75 -17.56
N GLY A 198 2.82 -3.82 -16.88
CA GLY A 198 1.70 -4.66 -17.30
C GLY A 198 1.89 -6.14 -16.92
N SER A 199 2.50 -6.40 -15.76
CA SER A 199 2.52 -7.70 -15.10
C SER A 199 2.13 -7.55 -13.63
N LEU A 200 1.61 -8.63 -13.05
CA LEU A 200 1.12 -8.65 -11.67
C LEU A 200 2.26 -8.78 -10.64
N GLY A 201 3.36 -9.43 -11.01
CA GLY A 201 4.44 -9.78 -10.09
C GLY A 201 4.15 -11.07 -9.31
N SER A 202 4.54 -11.10 -8.04
CA SER A 202 4.49 -12.27 -7.15
C SER A 202 4.23 -11.86 -5.70
N GLY A 203 4.19 -12.80 -4.76
CA GLY A 203 3.95 -12.50 -3.35
C GLY A 203 2.46 -12.43 -3.07
N ASN A 204 2.00 -11.34 -2.47
CA ASN A 204 0.59 -11.08 -2.17
C ASN A 204 -0.17 -10.38 -3.30
N HIS A 205 0.38 -10.35 -4.53
CA HIS A 205 -0.27 -9.73 -5.68
C HIS A 205 -1.16 -10.74 -6.41
N PHE A 206 -2.43 -10.40 -6.58
CA PHE A 206 -3.43 -11.26 -7.21
C PHE A 206 -4.45 -10.44 -8.01
N VAL A 207 -5.14 -11.11 -8.93
CA VAL A 207 -6.38 -10.62 -9.54
C VAL A 207 -7.46 -11.61 -9.17
N GLU A 208 -8.55 -11.10 -8.59
CA GLU A 208 -9.66 -11.92 -8.12
C GLU A 208 -10.97 -11.46 -8.74
N VAL A 209 -11.84 -12.43 -9.03
CA VAL A 209 -13.23 -12.19 -9.40
C VAL A 209 -14.07 -12.41 -8.16
N GLN A 210 -14.66 -11.34 -7.65
CA GLN A 210 -15.37 -11.33 -6.37
C GLN A 210 -16.85 -11.04 -6.58
N LYS A 211 -17.66 -11.40 -5.58
CA LYS A 211 -19.07 -11.06 -5.47
C LYS A 211 -19.26 -10.21 -4.22
N VAL A 212 -20.06 -9.14 -4.34
CA VAL A 212 -20.59 -8.42 -3.17
C VAL A 212 -21.58 -9.36 -2.47
N ALA A 213 -21.20 -9.87 -1.30
CA ALA A 213 -22.02 -10.83 -0.53
C ALA A 213 -22.97 -10.12 0.44
N GLU A 214 -22.51 -9.04 1.06
CA GLU A 214 -23.23 -8.27 2.08
C GLU A 214 -23.00 -6.77 1.84
N ILE A 215 -24.03 -5.96 2.10
CA ILE A 215 -23.98 -4.49 2.10
C ILE A 215 -24.26 -4.04 3.53
N HIS A 216 -23.29 -3.35 4.14
CA HIS A 216 -23.44 -2.83 5.51
C HIS A 216 -23.90 -1.37 5.54
N ASP A 217 -23.66 -0.63 4.45
CA ASP A 217 -24.08 0.76 4.27
C ASP A 217 -24.65 0.94 2.85
N GLU A 218 -25.96 1.12 2.76
CA GLU A 218 -26.72 1.24 1.51
C GLU A 218 -26.51 2.58 0.79
N GLU A 219 -26.12 3.63 1.51
CA GLU A 219 -25.87 4.93 0.90
C GLU A 219 -24.48 4.96 0.28
N ALA A 220 -23.47 4.46 1.00
CA ALA A 220 -22.10 4.38 0.49
C ALA A 220 -21.95 3.37 -0.66
N ALA A 221 -22.80 2.35 -0.74
CA ALA A 221 -22.75 1.32 -1.79
C ALA A 221 -23.38 1.75 -3.13
N LYS A 222 -24.22 2.78 -3.13
CA LYS A 222 -24.93 3.26 -4.33
C LYS A 222 -24.06 4.18 -5.18
#